data_AF-A0A9N8KPZ4-F1
#
_entry.id   AF-A0A9N8KPZ4-F1
#
_cell.length_a   1.000
_cell.length_b   1.000
_cell.length_c   1.000
_cell.angle_alpha   90.00
_cell.angle_beta   90.00
_cell.angle_gamma   90.00
#
_symmetry.space_group_name_H-M   'P 1'
#
loop_
_entity.id
_entity.type
_entity.pdbx_description
1 polymer ?
#
loop_
_entity_poly.entity_id
_entity_poly.type
_entity_poly.pdbx_seq_one_letter_code
_entity_poly.pdbx_strand_id
1 'polypeptide(L)'
;MRIWASRRTFSSCQIRETRIQSKLVRQSTHLTNLETRLAWNVRSDTPASSHHRLRPWTAHSTSPRPTLSTSTSLSSPCSRNFSSSAIALITKESYAELRKNPERLEQYLEERRAAYRRQSPERREFYLERLKQRYWNDHEHRERLREAARHKTTTGQMRKRLHLWCTRYAWFRESVSWKSHLPLHTEDKVRHHCDGCGYERFAGLKLWWTKLVDRKPRYLCHKCYCTTRGWNDVMPTGYEDIKSFKELSVRKKQLEQPGSGGTNFAVPTASSTWQSTFSRPGSEKAVNIALSTSRKFSSGPLHRRKTSYATMRSNPEAWRAYLDKIAVCKQKRHDEDPEFRTRRRQTERLGHEQMKSDPAYLT
;
A
#
# COMPACT_ATOMS: atom_id res chain seq x y z
N MET A 1 2.53 -25.59 69.31
CA MET A 1 3.61 -24.78 68.68
C MET A 1 3.67 -25.01 67.16
N ARG A 2 2.80 -24.38 66.35
CA ARG A 2 2.95 -24.29 64.88
C ARG A 2 2.12 -23.14 64.30
N ILE A 3 2.56 -21.88 64.42
CA ILE A 3 2.01 -20.74 63.65
C ILE A 3 3.10 -19.68 63.43
N TRP A 4 4.16 -19.94 62.65
CA TRP A 4 5.17 -18.88 62.34
C TRP A 4 5.81 -18.97 60.94
N ALA A 5 5.17 -19.63 59.96
CA ALA A 5 5.78 -19.86 58.63
C ALA A 5 5.07 -19.20 57.42
N SER A 6 4.17 -18.23 57.62
CA SER A 6 3.37 -17.67 56.50
C SER A 6 3.55 -16.16 56.23
N ARG A 7 4.46 -15.46 56.93
CA ARG A 7 4.65 -13.99 56.78
C ARG A 7 5.82 -13.55 55.89
N ARG A 8 6.70 -14.45 55.43
CA ARG A 8 7.89 -14.05 54.64
C ARG A 8 7.67 -13.93 53.13
N THR A 9 6.62 -14.50 52.56
CA THR A 9 6.37 -14.44 51.10
C THR A 9 5.63 -13.18 50.66
N PHE A 10 4.85 -12.55 51.54
CA PHE A 10 4.08 -11.34 51.20
C PHE A 10 4.94 -10.08 51.06
N SER A 11 6.01 -9.96 51.85
CA SER A 11 6.88 -8.77 51.85
C SER A 11 7.73 -8.62 50.57
N SER A 12 8.12 -9.73 49.93
CA SER A 12 8.94 -9.69 48.71
C SER A 12 8.15 -9.19 47.48
N CYS A 13 6.82 -9.41 47.46
CA CYS A 13 5.97 -9.00 46.35
C CYS A 13 5.72 -7.48 46.33
N GLN A 14 5.46 -6.85 47.49
CA GLN A 14 5.27 -5.39 47.59
C GLN A 14 6.53 -4.58 47.24
N ILE A 15 7.73 -5.11 47.53
CA ILE A 15 9.00 -4.43 47.20
C ILE A 15 9.26 -4.44 45.68
N ARG A 16 8.83 -5.48 44.95
CA ARG A 16 8.95 -5.52 43.49
C ARG A 16 7.99 -4.55 42.79
N GLU A 17 6.79 -4.39 43.33
CA GLU A 17 5.75 -3.55 42.75
C GLU A 17 6.07 -2.05 42.88
N THR A 18 6.59 -1.63 44.05
CA THR A 18 7.05 -0.26 44.28
C THR A 18 8.28 0.12 43.42
N ARG A 19 9.13 -0.85 43.07
CA ARG A 19 10.29 -0.63 42.19
C ARG A 19 9.90 -0.49 40.71
N ILE A 20 8.77 -1.06 40.30
CA ILE A 20 8.22 -0.90 38.94
C ILE A 20 7.52 0.45 38.81
N GLN A 21 6.72 0.84 39.82
CA GLN A 21 6.03 2.14 39.82
C GLN A 21 7.01 3.32 39.81
N SER A 22 8.10 3.26 40.58
CA SER A 22 9.14 4.30 40.58
C SER A 22 9.89 4.43 39.25
N LYS A 23 10.05 3.34 38.48
CA LYS A 23 10.65 3.39 37.13
C LYS A 23 9.72 4.04 36.11
N LEU A 24 8.41 3.80 36.20
CA LEU A 24 7.41 4.41 35.32
C LEU A 24 7.28 5.93 35.56
N VAL A 25 7.32 6.37 36.81
CA VAL A 25 7.29 7.81 37.15
C VAL A 25 8.53 8.53 36.62
N ARG A 26 9.73 7.92 36.72
CA ARG A 26 10.97 8.50 36.15
C ARG A 26 10.99 8.56 34.62
N GLN A 27 10.35 7.62 33.94
CA GLN A 27 10.22 7.67 32.47
C GLN A 27 9.23 8.76 32.04
N SER A 28 8.14 8.95 32.79
CA SER A 28 7.16 10.00 32.50
C SER A 28 7.75 11.41 32.65
N THR A 29 8.58 11.65 33.67
CA THR A 29 9.22 12.97 33.88
C THR A 29 10.33 13.27 32.87
N HIS A 30 10.94 12.26 32.25
CA HIS A 30 11.92 12.46 31.19
C HIS A 30 11.27 12.82 29.85
N LEU A 31 10.06 12.31 29.58
CA LEU A 31 9.30 12.64 28.37
C LEU A 31 8.74 14.06 28.40
N THR A 32 8.24 14.53 29.54
CA THR A 32 7.74 15.91 29.67
C THR A 32 8.86 16.94 29.55
N ASN A 33 10.07 16.67 30.07
CA ASN A 33 11.21 17.57 29.91
C ASN A 33 11.75 17.67 28.47
N LEU A 34 11.58 16.63 27.65
CA LEU A 34 11.95 16.67 26.22
C LEU A 34 10.95 17.49 25.38
N GLU A 35 9.66 17.46 25.73
CA GLU A 35 8.64 18.28 25.06
C GLU A 35 8.82 19.78 25.37
N THR A 36 9.20 20.15 26.59
CA THR A 36 9.46 21.55 26.96
C THR A 36 10.69 22.12 26.25
N ARG A 37 11.72 21.29 26.00
CA ARG A 37 12.94 21.72 25.28
C ARG A 37 12.73 21.95 23.79
N LEU A 38 11.76 21.28 23.16
CA LEU A 38 11.44 21.50 21.74
C LEU A 38 10.58 22.74 21.50
N ALA A 39 9.88 23.24 22.52
CA ALA A 39 9.06 24.45 22.43
C ALA A 39 9.86 25.76 22.47
N TRP A 40 11.10 25.75 22.97
CA TRP A 40 11.92 26.96 23.15
C TRP A 40 12.84 27.32 21.97
N ASN A 41 12.94 26.47 20.94
CA ASN A 41 13.83 26.70 19.79
C ASN A 41 13.15 27.35 18.57
N VAL A 42 11.98 27.97 18.74
CA VAL A 42 11.25 28.67 17.65
C VAL A 42 11.00 30.14 18.04
N ARG A 43 12.08 30.91 18.12
CA ARG A 43 12.22 32.38 18.15
C ARG A 43 13.74 32.58 18.24
N SER A 44 14.44 33.08 17.23
CA SER A 44 14.43 34.48 16.79
C SER A 44 15.18 34.61 15.45
N ASP A 45 15.09 35.81 14.87
CA ASP A 45 16.03 36.41 13.90
C ASP A 45 15.56 36.50 12.43
N THR A 46 14.66 37.45 12.22
CA THR A 46 14.72 38.34 11.06
C THR A 46 15.79 39.42 11.27
N PRO A 47 16.56 39.75 10.22
CA PRO A 47 16.86 41.15 9.96
C PRO A 47 16.40 41.58 8.56
N ALA A 48 15.79 42.76 8.56
CA ALA A 48 15.46 43.53 7.37
C ALA A 48 16.73 44.01 6.66
N SER A 49 16.73 44.00 5.33
CA SER A 49 17.50 44.98 4.56
C SER A 49 16.90 45.15 3.17
N SER A 50 16.36 46.34 2.97
CA SER A 50 15.92 46.95 1.73
C SER A 50 17.10 47.38 0.88
N HIS A 51 17.17 47.01 -0.40
CA HIS A 51 17.71 47.89 -1.45
C HIS A 51 17.09 47.57 -2.81
N HIS A 52 16.44 48.58 -3.37
CA HIS A 52 16.00 48.68 -4.75
C HIS A 52 17.15 48.44 -5.74
N ARG A 53 16.87 47.72 -6.83
CA ARG A 53 17.40 48.04 -8.16
C ARG A 53 16.43 47.55 -9.24
N LEU A 54 15.78 48.53 -9.87
CA LEU A 54 15.08 48.39 -11.13
C LEU A 54 16.07 47.94 -12.21
N ARG A 55 15.68 46.97 -13.03
CA ARG A 55 16.37 46.66 -14.29
C ARG A 55 15.39 46.73 -15.47
N PRO A 56 15.80 47.30 -16.61
CA PRO A 56 14.91 47.56 -17.73
C PRO A 56 14.71 46.30 -18.57
N TRP A 57 13.52 46.16 -19.13
CA TRP A 57 13.20 45.18 -20.17
C TRP A 57 13.80 45.64 -21.49
N THR A 58 14.76 44.88 -22.03
CA THR A 58 15.16 44.97 -23.44
C THR A 58 14.50 43.84 -24.22
N ALA A 59 13.66 44.24 -25.17
CA ALA A 59 13.05 43.37 -26.16
C ALA A 59 14.11 42.92 -27.18
N HIS A 60 14.26 41.62 -27.37
CA HIS A 60 15.00 41.06 -28.49
C HIS A 60 14.11 40.14 -29.33
N SER A 61 13.76 40.69 -30.49
CA SER A 61 13.71 40.07 -31.82
C SER A 61 13.51 38.56 -31.92
N THR A 62 12.32 38.21 -32.42
CA THR A 62 11.98 36.99 -33.13
C THR A 62 12.89 36.71 -34.33
N SER A 63 13.35 35.47 -34.44
CA SER A 63 13.76 34.86 -35.73
C SER A 63 13.20 33.43 -35.83
N PRO A 64 12.81 33.00 -37.05
CA PRO A 64 12.00 31.81 -37.26
C PRO A 64 12.84 30.52 -37.24
N ARG A 65 12.27 29.47 -36.65
CA ARG A 65 12.87 28.14 -36.53
C ARG A 65 12.40 27.26 -37.69
N PRO A 66 13.29 26.57 -38.43
CA PRO A 66 12.88 25.68 -39.50
C PRO A 66 12.31 24.37 -38.95
N THR A 67 11.18 23.95 -39.52
CA THR A 67 10.49 22.69 -39.30
C THR A 67 11.08 21.60 -40.20
N LEU A 68 11.70 20.57 -39.61
CA LEU A 68 11.82 19.23 -40.21
C LEU A 68 12.48 18.27 -39.21
N SER A 69 11.74 17.25 -38.75
CA SER A 69 12.17 15.84 -38.71
C SER A 69 11.22 14.96 -37.85
N THR A 70 10.42 14.19 -38.59
CA THR A 70 10.06 12.78 -38.41
C THR A 70 10.44 12.11 -37.06
N SER A 71 9.45 11.98 -36.18
CA SER A 71 9.52 11.21 -34.93
C SER A 71 9.26 9.72 -35.18
N THR A 72 10.32 8.93 -35.35
CA THR A 72 10.25 7.47 -35.28
C THR A 72 10.33 7.04 -33.82
N SER A 73 9.19 6.73 -33.20
CA SER A 73 9.13 6.28 -31.80
C SER A 73 9.61 4.83 -31.65
N LEU A 74 10.91 4.63 -31.46
CA LEU A 74 11.47 3.35 -31.03
C LEU A 74 11.22 3.16 -29.53
N SER A 75 10.05 2.62 -29.18
CA SER A 75 9.75 2.18 -27.82
C SER A 75 10.65 0.99 -27.46
N SER A 76 11.75 1.28 -26.77
CA SER A 76 12.70 0.29 -26.25
C SER A 76 12.02 -0.54 -25.14
N PRO A 77 11.85 -1.86 -25.30
CA PRO A 77 11.27 -2.70 -24.26
C PRO A 77 12.36 -2.99 -23.22
N CYS A 78 12.44 -2.15 -22.19
CA CYS A 78 13.26 -2.42 -21.02
C CYS A 78 12.58 -3.55 -20.21
N SER A 79 12.94 -4.80 -20.53
CA SER A 79 12.53 -5.96 -19.73
C SER A 79 13.21 -5.85 -18.38
N ARG A 80 12.47 -5.32 -17.39
CA ARG A 80 12.85 -5.40 -15.98
C ARG A 80 13.06 -6.88 -15.63
N ASN A 81 14.32 -7.26 -15.42
CA ASN A 81 14.66 -8.51 -14.76
C ASN A 81 14.04 -8.45 -13.37
N PHE A 82 12.91 -9.15 -13.20
CA PHE A 82 12.25 -9.27 -11.91
C PHE A 82 13.27 -9.87 -10.95
N SER A 83 13.56 -9.12 -9.89
CA SER A 83 14.35 -9.53 -8.74
C SER A 83 14.13 -11.00 -8.41
N SER A 84 15.24 -11.74 -8.41
CA SER A 84 15.44 -13.15 -8.05
C SER A 84 15.11 -13.44 -6.58
N SER A 85 13.98 -12.94 -6.11
CA SER A 85 13.33 -13.51 -4.95
C SER A 85 12.81 -14.89 -5.37
N ALA A 86 13.12 -15.92 -4.59
CA ALA A 86 12.84 -17.34 -4.83
C ALA A 86 11.34 -17.70 -5.06
N ILE A 87 10.45 -16.72 -5.20
CA ILE A 87 9.13 -16.89 -5.84
C ILE A 87 9.30 -17.43 -7.28
N ALA A 88 10.44 -17.17 -7.93
CA ALA A 88 10.72 -17.63 -9.29
C ALA A 88 11.08 -19.12 -9.43
N LEU A 89 11.26 -19.88 -8.33
CA LEU A 89 11.69 -21.29 -8.43
C LEU A 89 10.54 -22.28 -8.59
N ILE A 90 9.31 -21.92 -8.17
CA ILE A 90 8.13 -22.75 -8.42
C ILE A 90 7.41 -22.23 -9.66
N THR A 91 7.19 -23.09 -10.65
CA THR A 91 6.42 -22.73 -11.84
C THR A 91 4.96 -22.42 -11.45
N LYS A 92 4.25 -21.67 -12.28
CA LYS A 92 2.85 -21.34 -12.00
C LYS A 92 1.99 -22.60 -11.94
N GLU A 93 2.30 -23.56 -12.79
CA GLU A 93 1.64 -24.86 -12.91
C GLU A 93 1.88 -25.71 -11.67
N SER A 94 3.14 -25.80 -11.19
CA SER A 94 3.44 -26.54 -9.96
C SER A 94 2.82 -25.90 -8.72
N TYR A 95 2.74 -24.57 -8.65
CA TYR A 95 2.01 -23.91 -7.57
C TYR A 95 0.48 -24.12 -7.66
N ALA A 96 -0.07 -24.25 -8.88
CA ALA A 96 -1.47 -24.59 -9.08
C ALA A 96 -1.78 -26.03 -8.63
N GLU A 97 -0.88 -26.98 -8.91
CA GLU A 97 -1.00 -28.35 -8.37
C GLU A 97 -0.85 -28.38 -6.86
N LEU A 98 0.09 -27.61 -6.30
CA LEU A 98 0.28 -27.50 -4.85
C LEU A 98 -1.01 -27.04 -4.14
N ARG A 99 -1.81 -26.18 -4.78
CA ARG A 99 -3.10 -25.72 -4.23
C ARG A 99 -4.19 -26.78 -4.18
N LYS A 100 -4.09 -27.87 -4.94
CA LYS A 100 -5.08 -28.96 -4.89
C LYS A 100 -4.97 -29.76 -3.60
N ASN A 101 -3.81 -29.74 -2.94
CA ASN A 101 -3.58 -30.41 -1.66
C ASN A 101 -3.25 -29.37 -0.56
N PRO A 102 -4.20 -29.05 0.34
CA PRO A 102 -4.03 -27.97 1.30
C PRO A 102 -2.90 -28.23 2.31
N GLU A 103 -2.70 -29.47 2.75
CA GLU A 103 -1.65 -29.85 3.70
C GLU A 103 -0.26 -29.63 3.10
N ARG A 104 -0.06 -30.06 1.85
CA ARG A 104 1.21 -29.86 1.12
C ARG A 104 1.49 -28.38 0.86
N LEU A 105 0.46 -27.58 0.57
CA LEU A 105 0.60 -26.13 0.43
C LEU A 105 1.01 -25.48 1.76
N GLU A 106 0.42 -25.90 2.86
CA GLU A 106 0.76 -25.38 4.20
C GLU A 106 2.21 -25.72 4.58
N GLN A 107 2.65 -26.96 4.36
CA GLN A 107 4.04 -27.38 4.59
C GLN A 107 5.02 -26.53 3.76
N TYR A 108 4.76 -26.34 2.47
CA TYR A 108 5.59 -25.48 1.61
C TYR A 108 5.66 -24.03 2.11
N LEU A 109 4.53 -23.47 2.56
CA LEU A 109 4.49 -22.12 3.13
C LEU A 109 5.25 -22.04 4.44
N GLU A 110 5.17 -23.07 5.29
CA GLU A 110 5.90 -23.13 6.55
C GLU A 110 7.40 -23.28 6.35
N GLU A 111 7.85 -24.14 5.41
CA GLU A 111 9.26 -24.25 5.03
C GLU A 111 9.82 -22.91 4.54
N ARG A 112 9.02 -22.14 3.79
CA ARG A 112 9.40 -20.78 3.36
C ARG A 112 9.47 -19.80 4.51
N ARG A 113 8.49 -19.83 5.43
CA ARG A 113 8.54 -19.01 6.66
C ARG A 113 9.75 -19.39 7.50
N ALA A 114 10.04 -20.68 7.63
CA ALA A 114 11.20 -21.21 8.33
C ALA A 114 12.51 -20.80 7.65
N ALA A 115 12.60 -20.83 6.32
CA ALA A 115 13.77 -20.34 5.58
C ALA A 115 13.99 -18.84 5.82
N TYR A 116 12.92 -18.05 5.95
CA TYR A 116 13.01 -16.64 6.31
C TYR A 116 13.44 -16.45 7.77
N ARG A 117 12.93 -17.27 8.71
CA ARG A 117 13.37 -17.27 10.12
C ARG A 117 14.80 -17.76 10.30
N ARG A 118 15.27 -18.68 9.44
CA ARG A 118 16.65 -19.18 9.39
C ARG A 118 17.63 -18.18 8.77
N GLN A 119 17.16 -17.11 8.12
CA GLN A 119 18.08 -16.01 7.82
C GLN A 119 18.59 -15.47 9.15
N SER A 120 19.90 -15.60 9.38
CA SER A 120 20.53 -15.07 10.59
C SER A 120 20.05 -13.63 10.82
N PRO A 121 19.69 -13.25 12.06
CA PRO A 121 19.43 -11.86 12.43
C PRO A 121 20.49 -10.92 11.83
N GLU A 122 21.76 -11.35 11.80
CA GLU A 122 22.89 -10.61 11.22
C GLU A 122 22.70 -10.33 9.72
N ARG A 123 22.20 -11.29 8.95
CA ARG A 123 21.95 -11.11 7.51
C ARG A 123 20.80 -10.13 7.27
N ARG A 124 19.77 -10.18 8.12
CA ARG A 124 18.65 -9.22 8.09
C ARG A 124 19.14 -7.82 8.45
N GLU A 125 19.93 -7.69 9.50
CA GLU A 125 20.54 -6.43 9.93
C GLU A 125 21.45 -5.86 8.86
N PHE A 126 22.35 -6.67 8.29
CA PHE A 126 23.19 -6.30 7.17
C PHE A 126 22.37 -5.75 5.99
N TYR A 127 21.28 -6.41 5.62
CA TYR A 127 20.40 -5.92 4.56
C TYR A 127 19.72 -4.59 4.91
N LEU A 128 19.21 -4.45 6.14
CA LEU A 128 18.62 -3.19 6.61
C LEU A 128 19.65 -2.06 6.65
N GLU A 129 20.88 -2.35 7.08
CA GLU A 129 21.97 -1.38 7.13
C GLU A 129 22.38 -0.94 5.74
N ARG A 130 22.46 -1.87 4.78
CA ARG A 130 22.67 -1.54 3.36
C ARG A 130 21.56 -0.65 2.79
N LEU A 131 20.30 -0.86 3.19
CA LEU A 131 19.19 0.02 2.80
C LEU A 131 19.32 1.41 3.43
N LYS A 132 19.71 1.51 4.70
CA LYS A 132 19.99 2.79 5.36
C LYS A 132 21.15 3.52 4.69
N GLN A 133 22.26 2.83 4.45
CA GLN A 133 23.43 3.37 3.75
C GLN A 133 23.05 3.89 2.37
N ARG A 134 22.25 3.13 1.59
CA ARG A 134 21.74 3.63 0.30
C ARG A 134 20.91 4.91 0.48
N TYR A 135 20.03 4.94 1.47
CA TYR A 135 19.25 6.15 1.76
C TYR A 135 20.14 7.33 2.19
N TRP A 136 21.21 7.11 2.96
CA TRP A 136 22.10 8.17 3.42
C TRP A 136 23.15 8.62 2.38
N ASN A 137 23.58 7.73 1.50
CA ASN A 137 24.67 8.01 0.56
C ASN A 137 24.15 8.43 -0.83
N ASP A 138 22.94 8.01 -1.23
CA ASP A 138 22.37 8.31 -2.55
C ASP A 138 21.32 9.43 -2.45
N HIS A 139 21.74 10.66 -2.77
CA HIS A 139 20.86 11.84 -2.78
C HIS A 139 19.70 11.68 -3.78
N GLU A 140 19.94 11.12 -4.97
CA GLU A 140 18.93 10.92 -6.00
C GLU A 140 17.88 9.88 -5.57
N HIS A 141 18.30 8.82 -4.87
CA HIS A 141 17.37 7.86 -4.27
C HIS A 141 16.47 8.52 -3.22
N ARG A 142 17.02 9.39 -2.36
CA ARG A 142 16.21 10.15 -1.40
C ARG A 142 15.22 11.06 -2.09
N GLU A 143 15.64 11.82 -3.08
CA GLU A 143 14.75 12.73 -3.80
C GLU A 143 13.65 11.96 -4.53
N ARG A 144 13.95 10.82 -5.18
CA ARG A 144 12.93 9.95 -5.76
C ARG A 144 11.94 9.42 -4.72
N LEU A 145 12.39 9.07 -3.52
CA LEU A 145 11.50 8.64 -2.43
C LEU A 145 10.64 9.79 -1.91
N ARG A 146 11.20 11.00 -1.77
CA ARG A 146 10.48 12.22 -1.37
C ARG A 146 9.46 12.60 -2.43
N GLU A 147 9.85 12.63 -3.69
CA GLU A 147 8.99 12.88 -4.84
C GLU A 147 7.91 11.81 -4.95
N ALA A 148 8.23 10.52 -4.81
CA ALA A 148 7.22 9.46 -4.76
C ALA A 148 6.30 9.60 -3.53
N ALA A 149 6.78 10.14 -2.41
CA ALA A 149 5.96 10.44 -1.25
C ALA A 149 5.09 11.68 -1.46
N ARG A 150 5.54 12.69 -2.21
CA ARG A 150 4.75 13.86 -2.66
C ARG A 150 3.69 13.44 -3.68
N HIS A 151 4.06 12.57 -4.62
CA HIS A 151 3.18 11.95 -5.64
C HIS A 151 2.36 10.79 -5.10
N LYS A 152 2.50 10.38 -3.82
CA LYS A 152 1.44 9.61 -3.16
C LYS A 152 0.25 10.54 -3.10
N THR A 153 -0.57 10.46 -4.14
CA THR A 153 -1.70 11.35 -4.37
C THR A 153 -2.46 11.53 -3.08
N THR A 154 -2.85 12.78 -2.79
CA THR A 154 -3.76 13.11 -1.69
C THR A 154 -4.91 12.11 -1.65
N THR A 155 -5.46 11.75 -2.80
CA THR A 155 -6.47 10.71 -2.99
C THR A 155 -6.08 9.33 -2.44
N GLY A 156 -4.85 8.85 -2.71
CA GLY A 156 -4.37 7.56 -2.23
C GLY A 156 -4.20 7.52 -0.71
N GLN A 157 -3.73 8.62 -0.11
CA GLN A 157 -3.62 8.76 1.33
C GLN A 157 -5.01 8.86 1.99
N MET A 158 -5.89 9.69 1.43
CA MET A 158 -7.26 9.88 1.92
C MET A 158 -8.06 8.59 1.84
N ARG A 159 -7.93 7.82 0.76
CA ARG A 159 -8.52 6.47 0.67
C ARG A 159 -8.05 5.57 1.83
N LYS A 160 -6.74 5.53 2.12
CA LYS A 160 -6.22 4.72 3.25
C LYS A 160 -6.76 5.20 4.59
N ARG A 161 -6.87 6.53 4.79
CA ARG A 161 -7.45 7.11 6.01
C ARG A 161 -8.91 6.74 6.16
N LEU A 162 -9.71 6.87 5.10
CA LEU A 162 -11.11 6.49 5.11
C LEU A 162 -11.31 5.02 5.43
N HIS A 163 -10.50 4.13 4.81
CA HIS A 163 -10.49 2.71 5.15
C HIS A 163 -10.28 2.51 6.65
N LEU A 164 -9.23 3.12 7.19
CA LEU A 164 -8.87 3.00 8.60
C LEU A 164 -9.99 3.53 9.51
N TRP A 165 -10.58 4.68 9.19
CA TRP A 165 -11.66 5.27 9.95
C TRP A 165 -12.88 4.36 9.98
N CYS A 166 -13.28 3.87 8.80
CA CYS A 166 -14.38 2.93 8.68
C CYS A 166 -14.07 1.63 9.41
N THR A 167 -12.86 1.07 9.37
CA THR A 167 -12.59 -0.21 10.06
C THR A 167 -12.47 -0.07 11.58
N ARG A 168 -11.93 1.06 12.06
CA ARG A 168 -11.54 1.23 13.46
C ARG A 168 -12.63 1.85 14.34
N TYR A 169 -13.49 2.70 13.78
CA TYR A 169 -14.46 3.46 14.56
C TYR A 169 -15.89 3.11 14.13
N ALA A 170 -16.60 2.36 14.96
CA ALA A 170 -17.99 1.94 14.71
C ALA A 170 -18.93 3.14 14.50
N TRP A 171 -18.81 4.16 15.35
CA TRP A 171 -19.59 5.39 15.22
C TRP A 171 -19.44 6.02 13.82
N PHE A 172 -18.24 6.03 13.25
CA PHE A 172 -18.03 6.64 11.93
C PHE A 172 -18.66 5.83 10.79
N ARG A 173 -18.98 4.56 11.02
CA ARG A 173 -19.74 3.76 10.05
C ARG A 173 -21.24 3.94 10.22
N GLU A 174 -21.70 3.90 11.46
CA GLU A 174 -23.11 3.68 11.81
C GLU A 174 -23.87 4.96 12.13
N SER A 175 -23.21 5.96 12.72
CA SER A 175 -23.88 7.18 13.21
C SER A 175 -23.83 8.35 12.24
N VAL A 176 -22.99 8.29 11.19
CA VAL A 176 -22.86 9.37 10.21
C VAL A 176 -23.77 9.14 9.01
N SER A 177 -24.34 10.21 8.48
CA SER A 177 -25.24 10.16 7.33
C SER A 177 -24.47 10.03 6.02
N TRP A 178 -24.38 8.81 5.49
CA TRP A 178 -23.74 8.56 4.19
C TRP A 178 -24.66 8.95 3.03
N LYS A 179 -24.08 9.54 1.98
CA LYS A 179 -24.84 10.05 0.82
C LYS A 179 -25.36 8.94 -0.09
N SER A 180 -24.51 7.95 -0.40
CA SER A 180 -24.79 6.99 -1.47
C SER A 180 -24.62 5.53 -1.07
N HIS A 181 -23.57 5.22 -0.30
CA HIS A 181 -23.25 3.85 0.11
C HIS A 181 -22.92 3.80 1.60
N LEU A 182 -23.33 2.73 2.25
CA LEU A 182 -22.98 2.44 3.64
C LEU A 182 -21.73 1.54 3.70
N PRO A 183 -20.77 1.85 4.59
CA PRO A 183 -19.65 0.98 4.87
C PRO A 183 -20.11 -0.25 5.68
N LEU A 184 -20.06 -1.41 5.06
CA LEU A 184 -20.29 -2.71 5.70
C LEU A 184 -18.95 -3.27 6.18
N HIS A 185 -18.71 -3.25 7.48
CA HIS A 185 -17.52 -3.84 8.08
C HIS A 185 -17.86 -5.15 8.78
N THR A 186 -17.13 -6.21 8.43
CA THR A 186 -17.26 -7.54 9.02
C THR A 186 -15.97 -7.92 9.76
N GLU A 187 -16.10 -8.66 10.86
CA GLU A 187 -14.94 -9.14 11.62
C GLU A 187 -14.07 -10.08 10.77
N ASP A 188 -14.73 -10.98 10.07
CA ASP A 188 -14.12 -11.89 9.10
C ASP A 188 -14.06 -11.32 7.69
N LYS A 189 -13.15 -11.86 6.88
CA LYS A 189 -13.07 -11.48 5.47
C LYS A 189 -14.17 -12.19 4.69
N VAL A 190 -15.12 -11.42 4.19
CA VAL A 190 -16.24 -11.95 3.40
C VAL A 190 -15.97 -11.75 1.90
N ARG A 191 -16.36 -12.75 1.09
CA ARG A 191 -16.31 -12.68 -0.37
C ARG A 191 -17.61 -12.09 -0.89
N HIS A 192 -17.51 -10.95 -1.58
CA HIS A 192 -18.58 -10.41 -2.41
C HIS A 192 -18.07 -10.14 -3.81
N HIS A 193 -19.00 -10.12 -4.77
CA HIS A 193 -18.72 -9.64 -6.11
C HIS A 193 -18.72 -8.10 -6.10
N CYS A 194 -17.66 -7.48 -6.62
CA CYS A 194 -17.59 -6.02 -6.70
C CYS A 194 -18.15 -5.51 -8.03
N ASP A 195 -19.29 -4.82 -8.03
CA ASP A 195 -19.94 -4.30 -9.24
C ASP A 195 -19.04 -3.31 -10.02
N GLY A 196 -18.19 -2.56 -9.32
CA GLY A 196 -17.33 -1.57 -9.95
C GLY A 196 -16.09 -2.13 -10.68
N CYS A 197 -15.58 -3.31 -10.32
CA CYS A 197 -14.45 -3.91 -11.03
C CYS A 197 -14.71 -5.32 -11.56
N GLY A 198 -15.89 -5.90 -11.31
CA GLY A 198 -16.28 -7.25 -11.75
C GLY A 198 -15.48 -8.38 -11.09
N TYR A 199 -14.67 -8.08 -10.08
CA TYR A 199 -13.80 -9.08 -9.44
C TYR A 199 -14.38 -9.52 -8.10
N GLU A 200 -14.35 -10.83 -7.87
CA GLU A 200 -14.47 -11.43 -6.55
C GLU A 200 -13.06 -11.59 -5.96
N ARG A 201 -12.83 -11.05 -4.76
CA ARG A 201 -11.51 -11.13 -4.12
C ARG A 201 -11.37 -12.49 -3.43
N PHE A 202 -10.42 -13.30 -3.86
CA PHE A 202 -10.21 -14.66 -3.35
C PHE A 202 -10.06 -14.75 -1.82
N ALA A 203 -9.42 -13.76 -1.18
CA ALA A 203 -9.27 -13.74 0.28
C ALA A 203 -10.42 -13.04 1.01
N GLY A 204 -11.45 -12.56 0.30
CA GLY A 204 -12.47 -11.65 0.83
C GLY A 204 -11.91 -10.28 1.21
N LEU A 205 -12.80 -9.41 1.67
CA LEU A 205 -12.46 -8.12 2.29
C LEU A 205 -13.26 -7.98 3.58
N LYS A 206 -12.69 -7.27 4.56
CA LYS A 206 -13.40 -6.89 5.80
C LYS A 206 -14.29 -5.66 5.65
N LEU A 207 -14.06 -4.85 4.61
CA LEU A 207 -14.82 -3.62 4.35
C LEU A 207 -15.37 -3.63 2.93
N TRP A 208 -16.69 -3.55 2.85
CA TRP A 208 -17.46 -3.42 1.63
C TRP A 208 -18.33 -2.16 1.67
N TRP A 209 -18.81 -1.72 0.52
CA TRP A 209 -19.71 -0.58 0.40
C TRP A 209 -21.00 -1.05 -0.23
N THR A 210 -22.12 -0.82 0.44
CA THR A 210 -23.45 -1.26 0.00
C THR A 210 -24.29 -0.06 -0.40
N LYS A 211 -24.96 -0.12 -1.54
CA LYS A 211 -25.80 0.99 -2.04
C LYS A 211 -27.07 1.11 -1.21
N LEU A 212 -27.44 2.34 -0.81
CA LEU A 212 -28.55 2.62 0.10
C LEU A 212 -29.95 2.28 -0.45
N VAL A 213 -30.17 2.50 -1.76
CA VAL A 213 -31.52 2.56 -2.36
C VAL A 213 -31.94 1.26 -3.04
N ASP A 214 -31.04 0.26 -3.13
CA ASP A 214 -31.30 -0.93 -3.94
C ASP A 214 -32.03 -2.02 -3.13
N ARG A 215 -33.13 -2.56 -3.69
CA ARG A 215 -33.85 -3.73 -3.13
C ARG A 215 -32.97 -4.97 -2.98
N LYS A 216 -31.88 -5.05 -3.76
CA LYS A 216 -30.88 -6.12 -3.70
C LYS A 216 -29.53 -5.49 -3.35
N PRO A 217 -28.79 -6.02 -2.35
CA PRO A 217 -27.51 -5.44 -1.96
C PRO A 217 -26.51 -5.55 -3.09
N ARG A 218 -26.04 -4.39 -3.56
CA ARG A 218 -24.95 -4.25 -4.53
C ARG A 218 -23.68 -3.84 -3.78
N TYR A 219 -22.60 -4.56 -4.01
CA TYR A 219 -21.35 -4.40 -3.26
C TYR A 219 -20.28 -3.73 -4.11
N LEU A 220 -19.59 -2.75 -3.53
CA LEU A 220 -18.36 -2.17 -4.08
C LEU A 220 -17.20 -2.45 -3.14
N CYS A 221 -16.05 -2.83 -3.71
CA CYS A 221 -14.81 -2.85 -2.94
C CYS A 221 -14.37 -1.42 -2.61
N HIS A 222 -13.65 -1.25 -1.51
CA HIS A 222 -13.20 0.07 -1.05
C HIS A 222 -12.36 0.83 -2.10
N LYS A 223 -11.60 0.13 -2.94
CA LYS A 223 -10.89 0.78 -4.05
C LYS A 223 -11.85 1.39 -5.06
N CYS A 224 -12.86 0.65 -5.51
CA CYS A 224 -13.82 1.12 -6.50
C CYS A 224 -14.61 2.30 -5.96
N TYR A 225 -15.17 2.17 -4.75
CA TYR A 225 -15.93 3.23 -4.09
C TYR A 225 -15.20 4.59 -4.11
N CYS A 226 -13.92 4.60 -3.73
CA CYS A 226 -13.12 5.83 -3.64
C CYS A 226 -12.51 6.32 -4.96
N THR A 227 -12.50 5.49 -6.03
CA THR A 227 -11.84 5.86 -7.30
C THR A 227 -12.86 6.32 -8.34
N THR A 228 -14.09 5.81 -8.29
CA THR A 228 -15.14 6.17 -9.25
C THR A 228 -15.78 7.53 -8.96
N ARG A 229 -15.42 8.19 -7.86
CA ARG A 229 -16.11 9.38 -7.33
C ARG A 229 -15.13 10.43 -6.84
N GLY A 230 -15.55 11.69 -6.87
CA GLY A 230 -14.83 12.78 -6.22
C GLY A 230 -14.81 12.59 -4.71
N TRP A 231 -13.81 13.16 -4.03
CA TRP A 231 -13.68 13.02 -2.57
C TRP A 231 -14.91 13.52 -1.81
N ASN A 232 -15.52 14.62 -2.27
CA ASN A 232 -16.72 15.21 -1.66
C ASN A 232 -17.95 14.28 -1.72
N ASP A 233 -18.02 13.40 -2.73
CA ASP A 233 -19.13 12.45 -2.89
C ASP A 233 -18.91 11.16 -2.08
N VAL A 234 -17.63 10.85 -1.83
CA VAL A 234 -17.20 9.66 -1.07
C VAL A 234 -17.44 9.86 0.43
N MET A 235 -17.33 11.09 0.93
CA MET A 235 -17.47 11.42 2.34
C MET A 235 -18.95 11.51 2.78
N PRO A 236 -19.25 11.19 4.07
CA PRO A 236 -20.56 11.46 4.65
C PRO A 236 -20.93 12.94 4.58
N THR A 237 -22.23 13.22 4.63
CA THR A 237 -22.75 14.58 4.65
C THR A 237 -22.23 15.34 5.86
N GLY A 238 -21.64 16.51 5.65
CA GLY A 238 -21.08 17.37 6.70
C GLY A 238 -19.63 17.05 7.09
N TYR A 239 -18.97 16.11 6.40
CA TYR A 239 -17.58 15.69 6.61
C TYR A 239 -16.71 15.79 5.34
N GLU A 240 -17.16 16.52 4.31
CA GLU A 240 -16.56 16.56 2.97
C GLU A 240 -15.16 17.18 2.93
N ASP A 241 -14.95 18.20 3.76
CA ASP A 241 -13.73 18.99 3.86
C ASP A 241 -12.62 18.33 4.70
N ILE A 242 -12.97 17.29 5.45
CA ILE A 242 -12.09 16.66 6.43
C ILE A 242 -10.99 15.84 5.78
N LYS A 243 -9.76 16.14 6.16
CA LYS A 243 -8.54 15.47 5.69
C LYS A 243 -7.83 14.71 6.80
N SER A 244 -8.03 15.08 8.07
CA SER A 244 -7.35 14.47 9.21
C SER A 244 -8.31 13.87 10.25
N PHE A 245 -7.81 12.93 11.06
CA PHE A 245 -8.62 12.34 12.14
C PHE A 245 -8.89 13.34 13.29
N LYS A 246 -8.01 14.32 13.48
CA LYS A 246 -8.21 15.40 14.45
C LYS A 246 -9.43 16.23 14.06
N GLU A 247 -9.48 16.68 12.81
CA GLU A 247 -10.65 17.35 12.22
C GLU A 247 -11.92 16.49 12.33
N LEU A 248 -11.82 15.19 12.02
CA LEU A 248 -12.94 14.25 12.15
C LEU A 248 -13.54 14.24 13.57
N SER A 249 -12.68 14.22 14.58
CA SER A 249 -13.09 14.19 15.98
C SER A 249 -13.68 15.52 16.44
N VAL A 250 -13.12 16.64 15.97
CA VAL A 250 -13.67 17.98 16.23
C VAL A 250 -15.03 18.14 15.57
N ARG A 251 -15.18 17.73 14.31
CA ARG A 251 -16.46 17.83 13.58
C ARG A 251 -17.54 16.97 14.21
N LYS A 252 -17.20 15.76 14.67
CA LYS A 252 -18.12 14.92 15.45
C LYS A 252 -18.67 15.67 16.66
N LYS A 253 -17.80 16.28 17.47
CA LYS A 253 -18.23 17.06 18.65
C LYS A 253 -19.11 18.24 18.29
N GLN A 254 -18.82 18.93 17.18
CA GLN A 254 -19.64 20.06 16.72
C GLN A 254 -21.05 19.61 16.32
N LEU A 255 -21.18 18.46 15.66
CA LEU A 255 -22.47 17.92 15.24
C LEU A 255 -23.25 17.27 16.39
N GLU A 256 -22.56 16.78 17.42
CA GLU A 256 -23.18 16.20 18.63
C GLU A 256 -23.61 17.27 19.65
N GLN A 257 -23.11 18.51 19.57
CA GLN A 257 -23.53 19.58 20.46
C GLN A 257 -24.95 20.06 20.11
N PRO A 258 -25.96 19.84 20.96
CA PRO A 258 -27.36 20.14 20.65
C PRO A 258 -27.72 21.64 20.71
N GLY A 259 -26.75 22.56 20.64
CA GLY A 259 -26.90 23.93 21.15
C GLY A 259 -26.65 25.10 20.19
N SER A 260 -26.47 24.90 18.89
CA SER A 260 -26.16 26.02 17.99
C SER A 260 -26.93 25.97 16.67
N GLY A 261 -28.19 26.41 16.74
CA GLY A 261 -28.90 27.12 15.67
C GLY A 261 -29.43 26.32 14.48
N GLY A 262 -30.73 26.02 14.47
CA GLY A 262 -31.44 25.65 13.24
C GLY A 262 -32.74 24.85 13.43
N THR A 263 -33.78 25.53 13.92
CA THR A 263 -35.22 25.26 13.69
C THR A 263 -35.70 23.81 13.53
N ASN A 264 -36.36 23.32 14.59
CA ASN A 264 -37.61 22.53 14.56
C ASN A 264 -37.94 21.83 13.22
N PHE A 265 -37.33 20.68 12.97
CA PHE A 265 -38.07 19.59 12.32
C PHE A 265 -38.24 18.49 13.36
N ALA A 266 -39.43 18.45 13.95
CA ALA A 266 -39.88 17.34 14.76
C ALA A 266 -39.83 16.07 13.90
N VAL A 267 -38.83 15.23 14.14
CA VAL A 267 -38.84 13.84 13.66
C VAL A 267 -39.67 13.05 14.65
N PRO A 268 -40.73 12.33 14.23
CA PRO A 268 -41.48 11.48 15.13
C PRO A 268 -40.59 10.31 15.57
N THR A 269 -40.38 10.21 16.88
CA THR A 269 -39.77 9.06 17.55
C THR A 269 -40.68 7.85 17.38
N ALA A 270 -40.53 7.11 16.28
CA ALA A 270 -41.02 5.75 16.20
C ALA A 270 -39.97 4.83 16.84
N SER A 271 -40.21 4.47 18.10
CA SER A 271 -39.53 3.35 18.77
C SER A 271 -39.82 2.06 17.98
N SER A 272 -38.91 1.70 17.08
CA SER A 272 -38.90 0.39 16.43
C SER A 272 -38.10 -0.57 17.29
N THR A 273 -38.80 -1.21 18.21
CA THR A 273 -38.39 -2.42 18.91
C THR A 273 -38.14 -3.52 17.87
N TRP A 274 -36.87 -3.77 17.55
CA TRP A 274 -36.48 -4.96 16.80
C TRP A 274 -36.52 -6.17 17.72
N GLN A 275 -37.72 -6.72 17.96
CA GLN A 275 -37.85 -8.06 18.52
C GLN A 275 -37.64 -9.09 17.41
N SER A 276 -36.45 -9.65 17.44
CA SER A 276 -36.04 -10.83 16.67
C SER A 276 -36.91 -12.03 17.06
N THR A 277 -37.86 -12.38 16.19
CA THR A 277 -38.52 -13.69 16.19
C THR A 277 -38.10 -14.43 14.92
N PHE A 278 -37.02 -15.21 15.04
CA PHE A 278 -36.67 -16.21 14.03
C PHE A 278 -37.59 -17.43 14.24
N SER A 279 -38.69 -17.47 13.50
CA SER A 279 -39.42 -18.72 13.25
C SER A 279 -39.13 -19.18 11.82
N ARG A 280 -38.48 -20.35 11.73
CA ARG A 280 -38.35 -21.15 10.51
C ARG A 280 -39.73 -21.63 10.08
N PRO A 281 -40.00 -21.67 8.76
CA PRO A 281 -40.55 -22.89 8.20
C PRO A 281 -39.70 -23.36 7.01
N GLY A 282 -39.46 -24.67 6.97
CA GLY A 282 -39.03 -25.34 5.76
C GLY A 282 -40.18 -25.45 4.78
N SER A 283 -39.87 -25.41 3.49
CA SER A 283 -40.33 -26.45 2.58
C SER A 283 -39.56 -26.33 1.26
N GLU A 284 -39.19 -27.50 0.77
CA GLU A 284 -38.58 -27.78 -0.52
C GLU A 284 -39.30 -27.09 -1.69
N LYS A 285 -38.50 -26.63 -2.65
CA LYS A 285 -38.77 -26.79 -4.08
C LYS A 285 -37.51 -26.46 -4.88
N ALA A 286 -36.89 -27.53 -5.36
CA ALA A 286 -35.82 -27.48 -6.33
C ALA A 286 -36.33 -26.87 -7.64
N VAL A 287 -35.72 -25.77 -8.08
CA VAL A 287 -35.88 -25.25 -9.44
C VAL A 287 -34.51 -25.32 -10.09
N ASN A 288 -34.34 -26.32 -10.94
CA ASN A 288 -33.22 -26.43 -11.86
C ASN A 288 -33.29 -25.27 -12.85
N ILE A 289 -32.34 -24.34 -12.76
CA ILE A 289 -32.07 -23.37 -13.84
C ILE A 289 -30.66 -23.63 -14.35
N ALA A 290 -30.58 -24.44 -15.40
CA ALA A 290 -29.40 -24.53 -16.24
C ALA A 290 -29.27 -23.21 -17.04
N LEU A 291 -28.25 -22.41 -16.69
CA LEU A 291 -27.83 -21.27 -17.49
C LEU A 291 -26.42 -21.52 -18.01
N SER A 292 -26.38 -22.15 -19.19
CA SER A 292 -25.27 -22.07 -20.11
C SER A 292 -25.09 -20.61 -20.53
N THR A 293 -24.05 -19.95 -20.04
CA THR A 293 -23.52 -18.74 -20.67
C THR A 293 -22.01 -18.82 -20.72
N SER A 294 -21.52 -19.54 -21.74
CA SER A 294 -20.13 -19.48 -22.17
C SER A 294 -19.84 -18.07 -22.70
N ARG A 295 -19.29 -17.20 -21.85
CA ARG A 295 -18.71 -15.91 -22.29
C ARG A 295 -17.20 -16.05 -22.44
N LYS A 296 -16.78 -15.98 -23.70
CA LYS A 296 -15.39 -15.98 -24.15
C LYS A 296 -14.63 -14.82 -23.50
N PHE A 297 -13.58 -15.14 -22.76
CA PHE A 297 -12.64 -14.17 -22.19
C PHE A 297 -11.77 -13.58 -23.29
N SER A 298 -11.95 -12.30 -23.59
CA SER A 298 -11.01 -11.52 -24.39
C SER A 298 -9.74 -11.29 -23.56
N SER A 299 -8.75 -12.17 -23.73
CA SER A 299 -7.42 -11.99 -23.13
C SER A 299 -6.70 -10.83 -23.82
N GLY A 300 -6.50 -9.74 -23.08
CA GLY A 300 -5.80 -8.56 -23.60
C GLY A 300 -4.36 -8.87 -24.07
N PRO A 301 -3.78 -8.00 -24.92
CA PRO A 301 -2.52 -8.26 -25.64
C PRO A 301 -1.28 -8.50 -24.75
N LEU A 302 -1.33 -8.12 -23.48
CA LEU A 302 -0.26 -8.40 -22.51
C LEU A 302 -0.27 -9.84 -21.98
N HIS A 303 -1.41 -10.54 -22.01
CA HIS A 303 -1.50 -11.93 -21.58
C HIS A 303 -0.89 -12.88 -22.63
N ARG A 304 -1.08 -12.57 -23.92
CA ARG A 304 -0.57 -13.35 -25.06
C ARG A 304 0.96 -13.43 -25.11
N ARG A 305 1.68 -12.44 -24.56
CA ARG A 305 3.16 -12.41 -24.52
C ARG A 305 3.76 -13.33 -23.46
N LYS A 306 3.05 -13.60 -22.36
CA LYS A 306 3.58 -14.42 -21.25
C LYS A 306 3.44 -15.92 -21.53
N THR A 307 2.33 -16.34 -22.12
CA THR A 307 2.16 -17.73 -22.58
C THR A 307 3.15 -18.05 -23.68
N SER A 308 3.32 -17.16 -24.66
CA SER A 308 4.32 -17.30 -25.74
C SER A 308 5.75 -17.50 -25.23
N TYR A 309 6.18 -16.79 -24.18
CA TYR A 309 7.52 -16.96 -23.60
C TYR A 309 7.69 -18.31 -22.88
N ALA A 310 6.66 -18.78 -22.17
CA ALA A 310 6.70 -20.09 -21.51
C ALA A 310 6.77 -21.23 -22.53
N THR A 311 5.94 -21.19 -23.58
CA THR A 311 5.94 -22.20 -24.65
C THR A 311 7.25 -22.22 -25.43
N MET A 312 7.83 -21.05 -25.72
CA MET A 312 9.13 -20.93 -26.39
C MET A 312 10.27 -21.50 -25.55
N ARG A 313 10.21 -21.40 -24.21
CA ARG A 313 11.25 -21.91 -23.32
C ARG A 313 11.19 -23.43 -23.13
N SER A 314 10.03 -24.04 -23.32
CA SER A 314 9.86 -25.50 -23.26
C SER A 314 10.42 -26.23 -24.48
N ASN A 315 10.59 -25.55 -25.62
CA ASN A 315 11.26 -26.10 -26.80
C ASN A 315 12.73 -25.60 -26.83
N PRO A 316 13.72 -26.49 -26.71
CA PRO A 316 15.14 -26.10 -26.65
C PRO A 316 15.62 -25.41 -27.94
N GLU A 317 15.13 -25.80 -29.11
CA GLU A 317 15.52 -25.18 -30.39
C GLU A 317 14.91 -23.79 -30.54
N ALA A 318 13.63 -23.63 -30.20
CA ALA A 318 12.98 -22.32 -30.20
C ALA A 318 13.66 -21.35 -29.22
N TRP A 319 14.13 -21.86 -28.07
CA TRP A 319 14.88 -21.07 -27.11
C TRP A 319 16.27 -20.67 -27.64
N ARG A 320 17.01 -21.58 -28.30
CA ARG A 320 18.29 -21.26 -28.95
C ARG A 320 18.11 -20.18 -30.02
N ALA A 321 17.17 -20.36 -30.95
CA ALA A 321 16.89 -19.39 -32.00
C ALA A 321 16.51 -17.99 -31.45
N TYR A 322 15.79 -17.95 -30.33
CA TYR A 322 15.49 -16.71 -29.63
C TYR A 322 16.73 -16.03 -29.03
N LEU A 323 17.62 -16.82 -28.41
CA LEU A 323 18.89 -16.32 -27.87
C LEU A 323 19.80 -15.80 -28.98
N ASP A 324 19.89 -16.50 -30.11
CA ASP A 324 20.66 -16.08 -31.28
C ASP A 324 20.13 -14.75 -31.83
N LYS A 325 18.81 -14.61 -31.93
CA LYS A 325 18.18 -13.35 -32.32
C LYS A 325 18.52 -12.20 -31.36
N ILE A 326 18.53 -12.46 -30.06
CA ILE A 326 18.96 -11.45 -29.06
C ILE A 326 20.44 -11.12 -29.23
N ALA A 327 21.30 -12.11 -29.46
CA ALA A 327 22.73 -11.91 -29.67
C ALA A 327 22.98 -11.03 -30.90
N VAL A 328 22.31 -11.31 -32.02
CA VAL A 328 22.37 -10.48 -33.23
C VAL A 328 21.88 -9.06 -32.96
N CYS A 329 20.76 -8.87 -32.26
CA CYS A 329 20.28 -7.52 -31.90
C CYS A 329 21.27 -6.77 -30.99
N LYS A 330 21.91 -7.47 -30.05
CA LYS A 330 22.94 -6.87 -29.17
C LYS A 330 24.19 -6.50 -29.96
N GLN A 331 24.63 -7.35 -30.87
CA GLN A 331 25.79 -7.11 -31.74
C GLN A 331 25.52 -5.92 -32.66
N LYS A 332 24.38 -5.91 -33.35
CA LYS A 332 23.96 -4.79 -34.21
C LYS A 332 23.94 -3.47 -33.44
N ARG A 333 23.35 -3.45 -32.23
CA ARG A 333 23.35 -2.25 -31.38
C ARG A 333 24.76 -1.84 -30.97
N HIS A 334 25.63 -2.80 -30.65
CA HIS A 334 27.02 -2.51 -30.33
C HIS A 334 27.74 -1.84 -31.50
N ASP A 335 27.51 -2.29 -32.72
CA ASP A 335 28.21 -1.77 -33.89
C ASP A 335 27.66 -0.41 -34.34
N GLU A 336 26.33 -0.22 -34.29
CA GLU A 336 25.64 1.01 -34.73
C GLU A 336 25.65 2.15 -33.69
N ASP A 337 25.66 1.84 -32.37
CA ASP A 337 25.49 2.83 -31.29
C ASP A 337 26.84 3.05 -30.55
N PRO A 338 27.63 4.09 -30.91
CA PRO A 338 28.90 4.39 -30.25
C PRO A 338 28.73 4.80 -28.77
N GLU A 339 27.61 5.43 -28.40
CA GLU A 339 27.35 5.78 -26.98
C GLU A 339 27.10 4.53 -26.14
N PHE A 340 26.39 3.54 -26.69
CA PHE A 340 26.20 2.25 -26.04
C PHE A 340 27.55 1.55 -25.78
N ARG A 341 28.48 1.59 -26.74
CA ARG A 341 29.85 1.07 -26.56
C ARG A 341 30.60 1.79 -25.44
N THR A 342 30.55 3.12 -25.41
CA THR A 342 31.24 3.92 -24.38
C THR A 342 30.68 3.63 -22.99
N ARG A 343 29.35 3.61 -22.83
CA ARG A 343 28.70 3.28 -21.54
C ARG A 343 29.01 1.86 -21.08
N ARG A 344 29.02 0.90 -22.01
CA ARG A 344 29.38 -0.50 -21.70
C ARG A 344 30.82 -0.60 -21.20
N ARG A 345 31.79 0.00 -21.92
CA ARG A 345 33.20 0.04 -21.50
C ARG A 345 33.39 0.73 -20.14
N GLN A 346 32.67 1.81 -19.89
CA GLN A 346 32.71 2.50 -18.60
C GLN A 346 32.15 1.63 -17.47
N THR A 347 31.05 0.90 -17.72
CA THR A 347 30.46 -0.02 -16.74
C THR A 347 31.40 -1.19 -16.44
N GLU A 348 32.02 -1.78 -17.47
CA GLU A 348 33.02 -2.85 -17.31
C GLU A 348 34.25 -2.35 -16.54
N ARG A 349 34.73 -1.13 -16.83
CA ARG A 349 35.84 -0.50 -16.09
C ARG A 349 35.49 -0.30 -14.61
N LEU A 350 34.34 0.29 -14.31
CA LEU A 350 33.89 0.49 -12.93
C LEU A 350 33.70 -0.84 -12.19
N GLY A 351 33.21 -1.87 -12.88
CA GLY A 351 33.11 -3.22 -12.32
C GLY A 351 34.47 -3.81 -11.96
N HIS A 352 35.47 -3.67 -12.85
CA HIS A 352 36.84 -4.10 -12.57
C HIS A 352 37.50 -3.31 -11.45
N GLU A 353 37.32 -1.99 -11.41
CA GLU A 353 37.82 -1.14 -10.31
C GLU A 353 37.18 -1.55 -8.98
N GLN A 354 35.87 -1.81 -8.97
CA GLN A 354 35.15 -2.28 -7.80
C GLN A 354 35.67 -3.65 -7.34
N MET A 355 35.91 -4.60 -8.25
CA MET A 355 36.48 -5.90 -7.91
C MET A 355 37.91 -5.80 -7.39
N LYS A 356 38.75 -4.91 -7.94
CA LYS A 356 40.11 -4.65 -7.43
C LYS A 356 40.10 -4.06 -6.03
N SER A 357 39.06 -3.29 -5.69
CA SER A 357 38.88 -2.73 -4.34
C SER A 357 38.25 -3.71 -3.35
N ASP A 358 37.78 -4.88 -3.80
CA ASP A 358 37.18 -5.89 -2.94
C ASP A 358 38.29 -6.68 -2.21
N PRO A 359 38.34 -6.67 -0.87
CA PRO A 359 39.35 -7.39 -0.10
C PRO A 359 39.41 -8.89 -0.42
N ALA A 360 38.31 -9.49 -0.86
CA ALA A 360 38.25 -10.90 -1.25
C ALA A 360 39.05 -11.23 -2.52
N TYR A 361 39.45 -10.22 -3.31
CA TYR A 361 40.27 -10.36 -4.51
C TYR A 361 41.76 -10.04 -4.26
N LEU A 362 42.13 -9.61 -3.06
CA LEU A 362 43.50 -9.27 -2.66
C LEU A 362 44.17 -10.33 -1.76
N THR A 363 43.45 -11.42 -1.47
CA THR A 363 43.94 -12.63 -0.81
C THR A 363 44.08 -13.74 -1.83
#